data_AF-A0A537Z287-F1
#
_entry.id   AF-A0A537Z287-F1
#
_cell.length_a   1.000
_cell.length_b   1.000
_cell.length_c   1.000
_cell.angle_alpha   90.00
_cell.angle_beta   90.00
_cell.angle_gamma   90.00
#
_symmetry.space_group_name_H-M   'P 1'
#
loop_
_entity.id
_entity.type
_entity.pdbx_description
1 polymer ?
#
loop_
_entity_poly.entity_id
_entity_poly.type
_entity_poly.pdbx_seq_one_letter_code
_entity_poly.pdbx_strand_id
1 'polypeptide(L)'
;MSTPEHDGTARQREFAPHSLAPNASAEPGLAQLHATLQRIAERRSLRSLLIVVDDRDLGRQAFRVGDRDFDAGQVARTPGCHAEPQLEDVEAELLVALCAASLRVQVLEGPEDASAADALELAIRRAAQAGVVAVQRDGEIVVARVIAGPDTPTGLADDVGQELRGLLVLGAAAGAVVEILREAPAPALRMLESVESPDDEGVAPPGTAEPAVEVVAVHTAPEHGEIEVHLRRGDVRTIGRSPMGNGLVGTANATLDALAQLGLPAFPQVAWARTVETTSDRRFVVAVALSGPNAAERAYGMASGKSPIEAAARATLDAIGQSPSDTSG
;
A
#
# COMPACT_ATOMS: atom_id res chain seq x y z
N MET A 1 76.53 26.88 -23.18
CA MET A 1 75.65 26.17 -24.14
C MET A 1 75.18 24.91 -23.44
N SER A 2 74.08 24.97 -22.69
CA SER A 2 72.67 24.86 -23.11
C SER A 2 72.16 23.45 -22.80
N THR A 3 71.30 23.38 -21.79
CA THR A 3 70.34 22.29 -21.50
C THR A 3 69.44 22.01 -22.70
N PRO A 4 68.86 20.80 -22.78
CA PRO A 4 67.40 20.70 -22.70
C PRO A 4 66.94 19.51 -21.83
N GLU A 5 66.06 19.72 -20.85
CA GLU A 5 64.58 19.75 -20.91
C GLU A 5 63.97 18.39 -20.52
N HIS A 6 63.38 18.39 -19.33
CA HIS A 6 62.31 17.49 -18.91
C HIS A 6 61.03 17.89 -19.66
N ASP A 7 60.45 16.96 -20.39
CA ASP A 7 59.06 17.01 -20.88
C ASP A 7 58.53 15.58 -20.71
N GLY A 8 57.50 15.27 -19.95
CA GLY A 8 56.24 15.99 -19.86
C GLY A 8 55.18 15.11 -20.53
N THR A 9 54.28 14.56 -19.71
CA THR A 9 52.97 14.02 -20.11
C THR A 9 52.91 12.66 -20.83
N ALA A 10 52.66 11.64 -20.02
CA ALA A 10 51.94 10.44 -20.42
C ALA A 10 50.43 10.71 -20.56
N ARG A 11 49.79 9.89 -21.41
CA ARG A 11 48.34 9.58 -21.50
C ARG A 11 47.50 10.44 -22.45
N GLN A 12 47.34 9.94 -23.68
CA GLN A 12 46.07 9.96 -24.40
C GLN A 12 45.84 8.58 -25.03
N ARG A 13 45.14 7.71 -24.31
CA ARG A 13 44.33 6.68 -24.97
C ARG A 13 42.97 7.33 -25.17
N GLU A 14 42.64 7.59 -26.43
CA GLU A 14 41.32 8.04 -26.87
C GLU A 14 40.26 7.08 -26.31
N PHE A 15 39.59 7.52 -25.25
CA PHE A 15 38.26 7.05 -24.95
C PHE A 15 37.36 7.64 -26.03
N ALA A 16 37.03 6.83 -27.03
CA ALA A 16 35.89 7.11 -27.87
C ALA A 16 34.68 7.30 -26.94
N PRO A 17 34.02 8.46 -26.93
CA PRO A 17 32.79 8.59 -26.18
C PRO A 17 31.81 7.66 -26.86
N HIS A 18 31.44 6.57 -26.18
CA HIS A 18 30.15 5.97 -26.45
C HIS A 18 29.15 7.11 -26.34
N SER A 19 28.63 7.49 -27.50
CA SER A 19 27.61 8.50 -27.66
C SER A 19 26.44 8.08 -26.77
N LEU A 20 26.43 8.60 -25.55
CA LEU A 20 25.23 8.77 -24.76
C LEU A 20 24.42 9.76 -25.57
N ALA A 21 23.66 9.24 -26.54
CA ALA A 21 22.54 9.97 -27.06
C ALA A 21 21.79 10.51 -25.84
N PRO A 22 21.50 11.82 -25.78
CA PRO A 22 20.71 12.37 -24.69
C PRO A 22 19.36 11.66 -24.79
N ASN A 23 19.17 10.64 -23.96
CA ASN A 23 17.87 9.99 -23.84
C ASN A 23 16.88 11.10 -23.52
N ALA A 24 15.82 11.15 -24.32
CA ALA A 24 14.70 12.08 -24.25
C ALA A 24 14.51 12.60 -22.82
N SER A 25 14.72 13.91 -22.64
CA SER A 25 14.49 14.70 -21.42
C SER A 25 14.06 13.85 -20.22
N ALA A 26 15.02 13.21 -19.55
CA ALA A 26 14.73 12.48 -18.32
C ALA A 26 14.30 13.51 -17.28
N GLU A 27 13.00 13.62 -17.04
CA GLU A 27 12.47 14.50 -16.02
C GLU A 27 13.12 14.10 -14.67
N PRO A 28 13.70 15.07 -13.93
CA PRO A 28 14.23 14.82 -12.60
C PRO A 28 13.09 14.35 -11.67
N GLY A 29 13.36 13.44 -10.74
CA GLY A 29 12.34 12.94 -9.81
C GLY A 29 12.66 11.60 -9.16
N LEU A 30 11.80 11.18 -8.21
CA LEU A 30 11.94 9.90 -7.49
C LEU A 30 11.79 8.70 -8.42
N ALA A 31 10.93 8.78 -9.44
CA ALA A 31 10.79 7.76 -10.47
C ALA A 31 12.13 7.50 -11.20
N GLN A 32 12.87 8.56 -11.55
CA GLN A 32 14.17 8.45 -12.19
C GLN A 32 15.24 7.94 -11.22
N LEU A 33 15.15 8.26 -9.92
CA LEU A 33 15.98 7.67 -8.88
C LEU A 33 15.77 6.15 -8.82
N HIS A 34 14.52 5.67 -8.72
CA HIS A 34 14.21 4.23 -8.67
C HIS A 34 14.74 3.50 -9.92
N ALA A 35 14.53 4.06 -11.11
CA ALA A 35 15.07 3.50 -12.34
C ALA A 35 16.61 3.45 -12.35
N THR A 36 17.26 4.43 -11.73
CA THR A 36 18.72 4.47 -11.60
C THR A 36 19.22 3.41 -10.63
N LEU A 37 18.57 3.27 -9.46
CA LEU A 37 18.89 2.24 -8.48
C LEU A 37 18.69 0.84 -9.06
N GLN A 38 17.58 0.62 -9.78
CA GLN A 38 17.28 -0.62 -10.50
C GLN A 38 18.41 -0.98 -11.47
N ARG A 39 18.81 -0.03 -12.33
CA ARG A 39 19.90 -0.23 -13.29
C ARG A 39 21.23 -0.54 -12.62
N ILE A 40 21.52 0.09 -11.48
CA ILE A 40 22.74 -0.16 -10.71
C ILE A 40 22.70 -1.57 -10.11
N ALA A 41 21.58 -1.96 -9.51
CA ALA A 41 21.40 -3.30 -8.97
C ALA A 41 21.57 -4.38 -10.04
N GLU A 42 20.97 -4.20 -11.22
CA GLU A 42 21.11 -5.11 -12.35
C GLU A 42 22.56 -5.20 -12.84
N ARG A 43 23.20 -4.05 -13.10
CA ARG A 43 24.59 -3.99 -13.57
C ARG A 43 25.58 -4.62 -12.59
N ARG A 44 25.29 -4.55 -11.30
CA ARG A 44 26.11 -5.11 -10.22
C ARG A 44 25.64 -6.48 -9.74
N SER A 45 24.58 -7.04 -10.36
CA SER A 45 23.98 -8.31 -9.96
C SER A 45 23.63 -8.37 -8.47
N LEU A 46 23.12 -7.25 -7.93
CA LEU A 46 22.66 -7.17 -6.55
C LEU A 46 21.37 -7.97 -6.39
N ARG A 47 21.36 -8.88 -5.40
CA ARG A 47 20.18 -9.61 -4.95
C ARG A 47 19.24 -8.73 -4.14
N SER A 48 19.80 -7.78 -3.40
CA SER A 48 19.05 -6.76 -2.67
C SER A 48 19.89 -5.51 -2.49
N LEU A 49 19.24 -4.36 -2.57
CA LEU A 49 19.82 -3.07 -2.25
C LEU A 49 18.82 -2.30 -1.40
N LEU A 50 19.23 -1.88 -0.20
CA LEU A 50 18.47 -1.02 0.69
C LEU A 50 19.34 0.19 1.05
N ILE A 51 18.82 1.39 0.85
CA ILE A 51 19.49 2.64 1.20
C ILE A 51 18.62 3.36 2.22
N VAL A 52 19.16 3.60 3.41
CA VAL A 52 18.49 4.29 4.51
C VAL A 52 19.10 5.68 4.66
N VAL A 53 18.27 6.71 4.62
CA VAL A 53 18.66 8.12 4.76
C VAL A 53 17.82 8.78 5.84
N ASP A 54 18.40 9.74 6.56
CA ASP A 54 17.64 10.62 7.45
C ASP A 54 17.43 11.95 6.72
N ASP A 55 16.17 12.33 6.48
CA ASP A 55 15.79 13.64 5.96
C ASP A 55 15.24 14.51 7.10
N ARG A 56 15.49 15.82 7.01
CA ARG A 56 15.10 16.78 8.06
C ARG A 56 13.59 16.91 8.20
N ASP A 57 12.86 16.89 7.09
CA ASP A 57 11.43 17.19 7.06
C ASP A 57 10.60 15.89 7.04
N LEU A 58 11.16 14.83 6.46
CA LEU A 58 10.50 13.54 6.32
C LEU A 58 10.97 12.49 7.31
N GLY A 59 11.94 12.77 8.19
CA GLY A 59 12.49 11.78 9.11
C GLY A 59 13.26 10.67 8.41
N ARG A 60 13.24 9.45 8.96
CA ARG A 60 13.98 8.32 8.40
C ARG A 60 13.26 7.72 7.20
N GLN A 61 13.96 7.69 6.07
CA GLN A 61 13.44 7.27 4.79
C GLN A 61 14.32 6.16 4.21
N ALA A 62 13.73 5.28 3.42
CA ALA A 62 14.51 4.26 2.75
C ALA A 62 14.02 3.94 1.33
N PHE A 63 14.98 3.48 0.54
CA PHE A 63 14.87 3.14 -0.88
C PHE A 63 15.32 1.70 -1.09
N ARG A 64 14.62 0.95 -1.92
CA ARG A 64 14.85 -0.47 -2.06
C ARG A 64 14.79 -0.92 -3.51
N VAL A 65 15.67 -1.86 -3.86
CA VAL A 65 15.66 -2.60 -5.12
C VAL A 65 15.85 -4.10 -4.87
N GLY A 66 15.12 -4.92 -5.63
CA GLY A 66 15.18 -6.39 -5.60
C GLY A 66 13.88 -7.03 -5.08
N ASP A 67 13.80 -8.36 -5.13
CA ASP A 67 12.55 -9.13 -4.93
C ASP A 67 12.44 -9.83 -3.56
N ARG A 68 13.45 -9.75 -2.68
CA ARG A 68 13.39 -10.39 -1.36
C ARG A 68 12.30 -9.83 -0.46
N ASP A 69 11.71 -10.62 0.42
CA ASP A 69 10.83 -10.05 1.44
C ASP A 69 11.57 -9.02 2.30
N PHE A 70 10.83 -7.99 2.73
CA PHE A 70 11.37 -6.87 3.48
C PHE A 70 10.97 -6.98 4.95
N ASP A 71 11.93 -6.74 5.84
CA ASP A 71 11.79 -6.77 7.31
C ASP A 71 11.93 -5.31 7.78
N ALA A 72 10.98 -4.77 8.55
CA ALA A 72 11.01 -3.37 8.96
C ALA A 72 12.11 -3.09 10.00
N GLY A 73 12.65 -4.13 10.65
CA GLY A 73 13.94 -4.12 11.32
C GLY A 73 15.11 -3.71 10.42
N GLN A 74 14.98 -3.80 9.09
CA GLN A 74 15.95 -3.26 8.14
C GLN A 74 15.85 -1.74 7.97
N VAL A 75 14.67 -1.11 8.11
CA VAL A 75 14.52 0.37 8.18
C VAL A 75 15.11 0.90 9.48
N ALA A 76 14.95 0.15 10.57
CA ALA A 76 15.51 0.50 11.87
C ALA A 76 17.05 0.45 11.91
N ARG A 77 17.71 -0.12 10.89
CA ARG A 77 19.17 -0.13 10.79
C ARG A 77 19.75 1.27 10.69
N THR A 78 21.05 1.37 11.00
CA THR A 78 21.83 2.59 10.83
C THR A 78 21.70 3.13 9.40
N PRO A 79 21.54 4.46 9.22
CA PRO A 79 21.60 5.10 7.92
C PRO A 79 22.81 4.62 7.12
N GLY A 80 22.63 4.39 5.82
CA GLY A 80 23.66 3.84 4.96
C GLY A 80 23.12 2.91 3.87
N CYS A 81 24.05 2.32 3.13
CA CYS A 81 23.77 1.36 2.07
C CYS A 81 23.94 -0.08 2.59
N HIS A 82 22.91 -0.89 2.38
CA HIS A 82 22.83 -2.30 2.76
C HIS A 82 22.57 -3.12 1.49
N ALA A 83 23.63 -3.65 0.89
CA ALA A 83 23.57 -4.37 -0.38
C ALA A 83 24.05 -5.82 -0.26
N GLU A 84 23.46 -6.71 -1.06
CA GLU A 84 23.94 -8.08 -1.25
C GLU A 84 24.16 -8.37 -2.73
N PRO A 85 25.39 -8.70 -3.18
CA PRO A 85 26.65 -8.61 -2.43
C PRO A 85 26.96 -7.16 -1.98
N GLN A 86 27.84 -7.03 -0.99
CA GLN A 86 28.24 -5.73 -0.45
C GLN A 86 28.97 -4.91 -1.52
N LEU A 87 28.62 -3.62 -1.61
CA LEU A 87 29.27 -2.65 -2.48
C LEU A 87 30.54 -2.09 -1.82
N GLU A 88 31.42 -1.50 -2.63
CA GLU A 88 32.57 -0.75 -2.12
C GLU A 88 32.10 0.51 -1.36
N ASP A 89 32.84 0.92 -0.33
CA ASP A 89 32.44 2.03 0.56
C ASP A 89 32.14 3.33 -0.21
N VAL A 90 32.96 3.67 -1.21
CA VAL A 90 32.76 4.86 -2.06
C VAL A 90 31.45 4.78 -2.85
N GLU A 91 31.10 3.60 -3.35
CA GLU A 91 29.87 3.38 -4.10
C GLU A 91 28.65 3.45 -3.19
N ALA A 92 28.76 2.86 -1.99
CA ALA A 92 27.76 2.94 -0.95
C ALA A 92 27.48 4.39 -0.52
N GLU A 93 28.52 5.17 -0.26
CA GLU A 93 28.40 6.60 0.11
C GLU A 93 27.74 7.43 -1.00
N LEU A 94 28.12 7.20 -2.26
CA LEU A 94 27.55 7.91 -3.40
C LEU A 94 26.05 7.61 -3.56
N LEU A 95 25.64 6.35 -3.36
CA LEU A 95 24.24 5.95 -3.43
C LEU A 95 23.39 6.57 -2.32
N VAL A 96 23.94 6.65 -1.10
CA VAL A 96 23.30 7.33 0.04
C VAL A 96 23.13 8.82 -0.28
N ALA A 97 24.18 9.48 -0.76
CA ALA A 97 24.15 10.90 -1.13
C ALA A 97 23.15 11.18 -2.26
N LEU A 98 23.11 10.31 -3.28
CA LEU A 98 22.16 10.40 -4.40
C LEU A 98 20.71 10.32 -3.90
N CYS A 99 20.38 9.33 -3.07
CA CYS A 99 19.03 9.16 -2.54
C CYS A 99 18.60 10.36 -1.68
N ALA A 100 19.49 10.82 -0.78
CA ALA A 100 19.22 11.97 0.07
C ALA A 100 19.01 13.25 -0.75
N ALA A 101 19.87 13.51 -1.74
CA ALA A 101 19.76 14.70 -2.60
C ALA A 101 18.49 14.67 -3.46
N SER A 102 18.19 13.53 -4.11
CA SER A 102 16.98 13.38 -4.93
C SER A 102 15.70 13.55 -4.11
N LEU A 103 15.64 12.96 -2.91
CA LEU A 103 14.51 13.16 -2.01
C LEU A 103 14.38 14.64 -1.61
N ARG A 104 15.50 15.30 -1.30
CA ARG A 104 15.48 16.70 -0.88
C ARG A 104 15.01 17.64 -1.98
N VAL A 105 15.47 17.41 -3.21
CA VAL A 105 15.00 18.16 -4.38
C VAL A 105 13.49 17.99 -4.53
N GLN A 106 12.98 16.76 -4.45
CA GLN A 106 11.54 16.49 -4.58
C GLN A 106 10.70 17.16 -3.48
N VAL A 107 11.22 17.21 -2.24
CA VAL A 107 10.56 17.94 -1.14
C VAL A 107 10.44 19.44 -1.45
N LEU A 108 11.45 20.03 -2.11
CA LEU A 108 11.52 21.45 -2.42
C LEU A 108 10.73 21.85 -3.69
N GLU A 109 10.65 20.98 -4.69
CA GLU A 109 9.95 21.24 -5.97
C GLU A 109 8.42 21.31 -5.82
N GLY A 110 7.86 20.86 -4.69
CA GLY A 110 6.41 20.92 -4.46
C GLY A 110 5.60 20.00 -5.38
N PRO A 111 4.28 19.90 -5.18
CA PRO A 111 3.43 18.96 -5.94
C PRO A 111 3.06 19.45 -7.34
N GLU A 112 3.22 20.75 -7.65
CA GLU A 112 2.79 21.36 -8.91
C GLU A 112 3.76 21.09 -10.06
N ASP A 113 5.06 20.96 -9.75
CA ASP A 113 6.13 20.69 -10.71
C ASP A 113 6.52 19.20 -10.78
N ALA A 114 5.91 18.37 -9.93
CA ALA A 114 6.21 16.94 -9.82
C ALA A 114 5.34 16.09 -10.78
N SER A 115 5.90 14.97 -11.27
CA SER A 115 5.07 13.97 -11.94
C SER A 115 4.03 13.41 -10.97
N ALA A 116 2.87 12.96 -11.48
CA ALA A 116 1.80 12.41 -10.64
C ALA A 116 2.27 11.28 -9.70
N ALA A 117 3.23 10.45 -10.13
CA ALA A 117 3.78 9.41 -9.28
C ALA A 117 4.79 9.92 -8.26
N ASP A 118 5.57 10.95 -8.59
CA ASP A 118 6.50 11.55 -7.63
C ASP A 118 5.74 12.34 -6.56
N ALA A 119 4.68 13.05 -6.95
CA ALA A 119 3.76 13.72 -6.03
C ALA A 119 3.08 12.71 -5.09
N LEU A 120 2.61 11.58 -5.64
CA LEU A 120 2.02 10.48 -4.89
C LEU A 120 3.03 9.86 -3.91
N GLU A 121 4.22 9.50 -4.39
CA GLU A 121 5.27 8.93 -3.55
C GLU A 121 5.65 9.88 -2.42
N LEU A 122 5.82 11.17 -2.72
CA LEU A 122 6.18 12.18 -1.73
C LEU A 122 5.09 12.37 -0.68
N ALA A 123 3.82 12.42 -1.08
CA ALA A 123 2.70 12.55 -0.16
C ALA A 123 2.61 11.35 0.79
N ILE A 124 2.84 10.14 0.26
CA ILE A 124 2.91 8.93 1.07
C ILE A 124 4.13 8.95 2.02
N ARG A 125 5.30 9.38 1.56
CA ARG A 125 6.50 9.53 2.41
C ARG A 125 6.29 10.54 3.55
N ARG A 126 5.55 11.62 3.30
CA ARG A 126 5.16 12.62 4.32
C ARG A 126 4.22 12.04 5.37
N ALA A 127 3.19 11.32 4.94
CA ALA A 127 2.27 10.65 5.87
C ALA A 127 2.99 9.57 6.69
N ALA A 128 3.92 8.84 6.06
CA ALA A 128 4.66 7.76 6.71
C ALA A 128 5.60 8.26 7.82
N GLN A 129 6.28 9.41 7.63
CA GLN A 129 7.31 10.01 8.50
C GLN A 129 8.52 9.13 8.87
N ALA A 130 8.35 7.81 8.94
CA ALA A 130 9.38 6.81 9.18
C ALA A 130 8.93 5.51 8.48
N GLY A 131 9.30 5.33 7.21
CA GLY A 131 8.88 4.17 6.43
C GLY A 131 9.61 3.99 5.10
N VAL A 132 9.66 2.76 4.62
CA VAL A 132 10.05 2.47 3.23
C VAL A 132 8.83 2.65 2.36
N VAL A 133 8.92 3.57 1.41
CA VAL A 133 7.91 3.71 0.36
C VAL A 133 8.53 3.16 -0.91
N ALA A 134 7.98 2.05 -1.40
CA ALA A 134 8.29 1.51 -2.70
C ALA A 134 7.07 1.72 -3.59
N VAL A 135 7.16 2.67 -4.52
CA VAL A 135 6.11 2.88 -5.52
C VAL A 135 6.44 2.04 -6.73
N GLN A 136 5.65 1.00 -6.95
CA GLN A 136 5.72 0.18 -8.15
C GLN A 136 4.56 0.57 -9.07
N ARG A 137 4.84 0.74 -10.36
CA ARG A 137 3.79 0.82 -11.37
C ARG A 137 3.53 -0.57 -11.93
N ASP A 138 2.27 -0.99 -11.92
CA ASP A 138 1.80 -2.21 -12.57
C ASP A 138 0.80 -1.83 -13.68
N GLY A 139 1.30 -1.70 -14.91
CA GLY A 139 0.52 -1.21 -16.03
C GLY A 139 0.00 0.23 -15.80
N GLU A 140 -1.32 0.40 -15.82
CA GLU A 140 -2.00 1.69 -15.58
C GLU A 140 -2.26 1.96 -14.09
N ILE A 141 -2.01 0.99 -13.21
CA ILE A 141 -2.24 1.11 -11.77
C ILE A 141 -0.93 1.47 -11.07
N VAL A 142 -0.96 2.48 -10.21
CA VAL A 142 0.17 2.81 -9.35
C VAL A 142 -0.01 2.11 -8.01
N VAL A 143 0.82 1.10 -7.73
CA VAL A 143 0.81 0.38 -6.45
C VAL A 143 1.93 0.92 -5.58
N ALA A 144 1.59 1.74 -4.60
CA ALA A 144 2.53 2.20 -3.59
C ALA A 144 2.52 1.25 -2.39
N ARG A 145 3.61 0.55 -2.14
CA ARG A 145 3.78 -0.23 -0.91
C ARG A 145 4.51 0.61 0.12
N VAL A 146 3.85 0.83 1.24
CA VAL A 146 4.40 1.50 2.42
C VAL A 146 4.72 0.43 3.42
N ILE A 147 5.97 0.34 3.83
CA ILE A 147 6.38 -0.53 4.91
C ILE A 147 6.64 0.34 6.12
N ALA A 148 5.71 0.22 7.07
CA ALA A 148 5.69 0.92 8.33
C ALA A 148 6.54 0.15 9.35
N GLY A 149 7.54 0.84 9.90
CA GLY A 149 8.32 0.33 11.01
C GLY A 149 7.50 0.23 12.30
N PRO A 150 8.05 -0.41 13.34
CA PRO A 150 7.37 -0.56 14.63
C PRO A 150 7.05 0.79 15.29
N ASP A 151 7.79 1.84 14.95
CA ASP A 151 7.60 3.20 15.47
C ASP A 151 6.65 4.06 14.62
N THR A 152 6.10 3.51 13.53
CA THR A 152 5.20 4.25 12.65
C THR A 152 3.82 4.44 13.29
N PRO A 153 3.24 5.66 13.29
CA PRO A 153 1.97 5.95 13.94
C PRO A 153 0.83 5.01 13.52
N THR A 154 -0.05 4.64 14.45
CA THR A 154 -1.24 3.80 14.19
C THR A 154 -2.24 4.47 13.24
N GLY A 155 -2.22 5.80 13.12
CA GLY A 155 -3.06 6.59 12.21
C GLY A 155 -2.59 6.66 10.75
N LEU A 156 -1.47 6.00 10.39
CA LEU A 156 -0.87 6.11 9.05
C LEU A 156 -1.86 5.89 7.89
N ALA A 157 -2.82 4.96 8.02
CA ALA A 157 -3.78 4.69 6.96
C ALA A 157 -4.71 5.90 6.73
N ASP A 158 -5.13 6.57 7.80
CA ASP A 158 -5.96 7.77 7.72
C ASP A 158 -5.16 8.95 7.18
N ASP A 159 -3.90 9.10 7.61
CA ASP A 159 -2.99 10.16 7.15
C ASP A 159 -2.68 10.02 5.66
N VAL A 160 -2.34 8.81 5.21
CA VAL A 160 -2.17 8.49 3.79
C VAL A 160 -3.48 8.75 3.04
N GLY A 161 -4.61 8.30 3.57
CA GLY A 161 -5.92 8.54 2.95
C GLY A 161 -6.25 10.03 2.79
N GLN A 162 -5.90 10.86 3.76
CA GLN A 162 -6.08 12.31 3.69
C GLN A 162 -5.19 12.95 2.61
N GLU A 163 -3.91 12.57 2.55
CA GLU A 163 -2.97 13.03 1.52
C GLU A 163 -3.42 12.61 0.11
N LEU A 164 -3.88 11.37 -0.07
CA LEU A 164 -4.39 10.85 -1.34
C LEU A 164 -5.64 11.60 -1.81
N ARG A 165 -6.55 11.96 -0.89
CA ARG A 165 -7.73 12.77 -1.24
C ARG A 165 -7.31 14.13 -1.82
N GLY A 166 -6.26 14.75 -1.28
CA GLY A 166 -5.69 15.99 -1.83
C GLY A 166 -5.17 15.80 -3.26
N LEU A 167 -4.51 14.68 -3.54
CA LEU A 167 -3.97 14.36 -4.88
C LEU A 167 -5.03 13.89 -5.88
N LEU A 168 -6.13 13.28 -5.43
CA LEU A 168 -7.27 12.90 -6.28
C LEU A 168 -7.94 14.14 -6.87
N VAL A 169 -8.04 15.23 -6.10
CA VAL A 169 -8.54 16.53 -6.59
C VAL A 169 -7.68 17.08 -7.74
N LEU A 170 -6.39 16.74 -7.76
CA LEU A 170 -5.43 17.12 -8.79
C LEU A 170 -5.32 16.09 -9.94
N GLY A 171 -6.11 15.00 -9.91
CA GLY A 171 -6.08 13.93 -10.92
C GLY A 171 -4.84 13.03 -10.87
N ALA A 172 -3.91 13.27 -9.93
CA ALA A 172 -2.61 12.59 -9.86
C ALA A 172 -2.65 11.20 -9.20
N ALA A 173 -3.74 10.87 -8.49
CA ALA A 173 -3.90 9.60 -7.76
C ALA A 173 -4.99 8.68 -8.32
N ALA A 174 -5.54 8.98 -9.51
CA ALA A 174 -6.55 8.14 -10.14
C ALA A 174 -5.97 6.75 -10.44
N GLY A 175 -6.53 5.70 -9.82
CA GLY A 175 -6.04 4.33 -9.97
C GLY A 175 -4.83 3.97 -9.11
N ALA A 176 -4.52 4.75 -8.08
CA ALA A 176 -3.49 4.40 -7.10
C ALA A 176 -4.01 3.43 -6.03
N VAL A 177 -3.24 2.39 -5.72
CA VAL A 177 -3.46 1.47 -4.59
C VAL A 177 -2.30 1.65 -3.62
N VAL A 178 -2.61 1.88 -2.34
CA VAL A 178 -1.57 1.97 -1.29
C VAL A 178 -1.68 0.78 -0.35
N GLU A 179 -0.64 -0.05 -0.32
CA GLU A 179 -0.53 -1.21 0.58
C GLU A 179 0.33 -0.81 1.78
N ILE A 180 -0.24 -0.79 2.99
CA ILE A 180 0.53 -0.51 4.22
C ILE A 180 0.86 -1.83 4.91
N LEU A 181 2.12 -2.22 4.85
CA LEU A 181 2.67 -3.38 5.54
C LEU A 181 3.24 -2.91 6.88
N ARG A 182 2.56 -3.22 7.99
CA ARG A 182 3.07 -2.99 9.35
C ARG A 182 3.77 -4.25 9.86
N GLU A 183 5.00 -4.10 10.33
CA GLU A 183 5.65 -5.19 11.04
C GLU A 183 5.10 -5.29 12.48
N ALA A 184 4.76 -6.50 12.92
CA ALA A 184 4.33 -6.72 14.30
C ALA A 184 5.51 -6.42 15.26
N PRO A 185 5.32 -5.65 16.34
CA PRO A 185 6.36 -5.49 17.34
C PRO A 185 6.71 -6.87 17.93
N ALA A 186 8.00 -7.15 18.11
CA ALA A 186 8.45 -8.37 18.79
C ALA A 186 7.69 -8.52 20.13
N PRO A 187 7.12 -9.69 20.44
CA PRO A 187 6.22 -9.80 21.58
C PRO A 187 6.98 -9.53 22.89
N ALA A 188 6.74 -8.37 23.48
CA ALA A 188 7.08 -8.12 24.87
C ALA A 188 6.16 -9.00 25.72
N LEU A 189 6.74 -10.02 26.36
CA LEU A 189 6.05 -10.84 27.37
C LEU A 189 5.46 -9.93 28.44
N ARG A 190 4.14 -9.78 28.46
CA ARG A 190 3.42 -9.28 29.63
C ARG A 190 2.36 -10.27 30.08
N MET A 191 2.52 -10.65 31.34
CA MET A 191 1.66 -11.52 32.12
C MET A 191 0.23 -10.97 32.21
N LEU A 192 -0.71 -11.92 32.21
CA LEU A 192 -2.15 -11.76 32.41
C LEU A 192 -2.48 -11.03 33.71
N GLU A 193 -3.39 -10.07 33.64
CA GLU A 193 -4.49 -9.95 34.61
C GLU A 193 -5.78 -9.58 33.86
N SER A 194 -6.81 -10.39 34.04
CA SER A 194 -8.18 -10.19 33.55
C SER A 194 -9.02 -9.61 34.67
N VAL A 195 -9.83 -8.56 34.43
CA VAL A 195 -11.13 -8.34 35.11
C VAL A 195 -12.08 -7.50 34.22
N GLU A 196 -13.26 -8.07 34.01
CA GLU A 196 -14.63 -7.59 33.72
C GLU A 196 -14.95 -6.17 33.20
N SER A 197 -15.93 -6.14 32.28
CA SER A 197 -16.78 -4.98 31.92
C SER A 197 -18.09 -5.01 32.72
N PRO A 198 -18.67 -3.83 33.04
CA PRO A 198 -20.05 -3.59 32.58
C PRO A 198 -20.38 -2.14 32.13
N ASP A 199 -21.32 -2.10 31.19
CA ASP A 199 -22.22 -1.07 30.62
C ASP A 199 -22.42 0.28 31.35
N ASP A 200 -22.57 1.41 30.63
CA ASP A 200 -23.89 1.96 30.22
C ASP A 200 -23.87 3.43 29.70
N GLU A 201 -24.72 3.64 28.67
CA GLU A 201 -25.50 4.80 28.20
C GLU A 201 -25.00 6.25 27.97
N GLY A 202 -25.31 6.73 26.75
CA GLY A 202 -25.47 8.13 26.35
C GLY A 202 -26.24 8.26 25.03
N VAL A 203 -27.57 8.19 25.11
CA VAL A 203 -28.54 8.19 24.00
C VAL A 203 -28.64 9.52 23.24
N ALA A 204 -28.83 9.46 21.91
CA ALA A 204 -29.58 10.47 21.14
C ALA A 204 -30.67 9.79 20.26
N PRO A 205 -31.85 10.41 20.02
CA PRO A 205 -33.04 9.75 19.49
C PRO A 205 -33.09 9.56 17.96
N PRO A 206 -34.01 8.71 17.45
CA PRO A 206 -33.94 8.11 16.13
C PRO A 206 -34.54 9.00 15.04
N GLY A 207 -33.76 9.26 13.99
CA GLY A 207 -34.33 9.36 12.65
C GLY A 207 -34.76 7.95 12.22
N THR A 208 -35.92 7.82 11.58
CA THR A 208 -36.39 6.58 10.96
C THR A 208 -35.44 6.16 9.84
N ALA A 209 -34.32 5.54 10.21
CA ALA A 209 -33.42 4.86 9.31
C ALA A 209 -34.08 3.54 8.89
N GLU A 210 -34.07 3.26 7.59
CA GLU A 210 -34.39 1.92 7.12
C GLU A 210 -33.53 0.89 7.86
N PRO A 211 -34.06 -0.31 8.19
CA PRO A 211 -33.28 -1.32 8.89
C PRO A 211 -32.04 -1.66 8.07
N ALA A 212 -30.86 -1.40 8.65
CA ALA A 212 -29.57 -1.72 8.07
C ALA A 212 -29.41 -3.24 7.95
N VAL A 213 -28.68 -3.67 6.92
CA VAL A 213 -28.31 -5.08 6.79
C VAL A 213 -27.15 -5.38 7.72
N GLU A 214 -27.28 -6.43 8.52
CA GLU A 214 -26.27 -6.87 9.48
C GLU A 214 -25.73 -8.25 9.13
N VAL A 215 -24.40 -8.42 9.26
CA VAL A 215 -23.77 -9.74 9.23
C VAL A 215 -23.98 -10.41 10.58
N VAL A 216 -24.79 -11.47 10.60
CA VAL A 216 -25.10 -12.23 11.83
C VAL A 216 -24.03 -13.28 12.10
N ALA A 217 -23.60 -13.98 11.06
CA ALA A 217 -22.59 -15.02 11.15
C ALA A 217 -21.94 -15.26 9.79
N VAL A 218 -20.65 -15.60 9.82
CA VAL A 218 -19.91 -16.13 8.68
C VAL A 218 -19.13 -17.33 9.16
N HIS A 219 -19.33 -18.48 8.51
CA HIS A 219 -18.62 -19.70 8.88
C HIS A 219 -18.35 -20.56 7.66
N THR A 220 -17.40 -21.48 7.83
CA THR A 220 -17.09 -22.52 6.86
C THR A 220 -17.79 -23.81 7.26
N ALA A 221 -18.46 -24.47 6.31
CA ALA A 221 -19.06 -25.79 6.42
C ALA A 221 -18.17 -26.81 5.68
N PRO A 222 -17.07 -27.29 6.29
CA PRO A 222 -16.11 -28.19 5.63
C PRO A 222 -16.72 -29.50 5.14
N GLU A 223 -17.78 -29.99 5.79
CA GLU A 223 -18.55 -31.18 5.40
C GLU A 223 -19.25 -31.03 4.04
N HIS A 224 -19.54 -29.80 3.64
CA HIS A 224 -20.18 -29.47 2.36
C HIS A 224 -19.21 -28.73 1.42
N GLY A 225 -18.03 -28.35 1.90
CA GLY A 225 -17.07 -27.55 1.14
C GLY A 225 -17.59 -26.14 0.84
N GLU A 226 -18.42 -25.58 1.71
CA GLU A 226 -19.11 -24.29 1.51
C GLU A 226 -18.70 -23.23 2.55
N ILE A 227 -18.78 -21.97 2.15
CA ILE A 227 -18.78 -20.78 3.01
C ILE A 227 -20.22 -20.31 3.09
N GLU A 228 -20.73 -20.13 4.31
CA GLU A 228 -22.07 -19.60 4.56
C GLU A 228 -21.99 -18.19 5.16
N VAL A 229 -22.72 -17.25 4.56
CA VAL A 229 -22.88 -15.88 5.07
C VAL A 229 -24.35 -15.68 5.46
N HIS A 230 -24.59 -15.41 6.74
CA HIS A 230 -25.92 -15.13 7.26
C HIS A 230 -26.12 -13.63 7.43
N LEU A 231 -27.11 -13.09 6.74
CA LEU A 231 -27.47 -11.68 6.84
C LEU A 231 -28.84 -11.53 7.51
N ARG A 232 -29.06 -10.39 8.16
CA ARG A 232 -30.35 -9.99 8.72
C ARG A 232 -30.70 -8.57 8.32
N ARG A 233 -31.97 -8.34 7.97
CA ARG A 233 -32.56 -7.00 7.81
C ARG A 233 -33.91 -6.99 8.52
N GLY A 234 -34.00 -6.28 9.65
CA GLY A 234 -35.17 -6.37 10.52
C GLY A 234 -35.40 -7.80 11.03
N ASP A 235 -36.58 -8.36 10.76
CA ASP A 235 -36.97 -9.72 11.16
C ASP A 235 -36.62 -10.80 10.12
N VAL A 236 -36.12 -10.40 8.95
CA VAL A 236 -35.80 -11.33 7.86
C VAL A 236 -34.33 -11.74 7.95
N ARG A 237 -34.06 -13.05 7.91
CA ARG A 237 -32.71 -13.63 7.86
C ARG A 237 -32.53 -14.44 6.58
N THR A 238 -31.40 -14.29 5.92
CA THR A 238 -31.03 -15.03 4.71
C THR A 238 -29.67 -15.70 4.87
N ILE A 239 -29.38 -16.65 3.98
CA ILE A 239 -28.13 -17.39 3.95
C ILE A 239 -27.67 -17.46 2.50
N GLY A 240 -26.51 -16.88 2.21
CA GLY A 240 -25.87 -17.06 0.92
C GLY A 240 -24.69 -18.00 1.05
N ARG A 241 -24.40 -18.70 -0.05
CA ARG A 241 -23.45 -19.83 -0.06
C ARG A 241 -22.47 -19.72 -1.22
N SER A 242 -21.24 -20.17 -0.99
CA SER A 242 -20.22 -20.27 -2.04
C SER A 242 -19.21 -21.38 -1.75
N PRO A 243 -18.58 -22.01 -2.75
CA PRO A 243 -17.52 -22.99 -2.51
C PRO A 243 -16.36 -22.41 -1.69
N MET A 244 -15.87 -23.18 -0.71
CA MET A 244 -14.73 -22.81 0.14
C MET A 244 -13.45 -22.53 -0.63
N GLY A 245 -13.24 -23.20 -1.78
CA GLY A 245 -12.08 -22.97 -2.64
C GLY A 245 -11.97 -21.55 -3.19
N ASN A 246 -13.06 -20.77 -3.15
CA ASN A 246 -13.07 -19.38 -3.62
C ASN A 246 -12.67 -18.37 -2.52
N GLY A 247 -12.47 -18.81 -1.28
CA GLY A 247 -11.97 -17.99 -0.17
C GLY A 247 -12.74 -16.67 0.01
N LEU A 248 -12.02 -15.55 0.01
CA LEU A 248 -12.61 -14.22 0.22
C LEU A 248 -13.57 -13.82 -0.91
N VAL A 249 -13.24 -14.17 -2.16
CA VAL A 249 -14.11 -13.92 -3.31
C VAL A 249 -15.39 -14.76 -3.20
N GLY A 250 -15.26 -16.00 -2.74
CA GLY A 250 -16.42 -16.84 -2.41
C GLY A 250 -17.29 -16.24 -1.32
N THR A 251 -16.67 -15.66 -0.29
CA THR A 251 -17.40 -15.03 0.80
C THR A 251 -18.14 -13.77 0.36
N ALA A 252 -17.52 -12.93 -0.47
CA ALA A 252 -18.19 -11.78 -1.07
C ALA A 252 -19.37 -12.20 -1.95
N ASN A 253 -19.20 -13.23 -2.79
CA ASN A 253 -20.30 -13.78 -3.60
C ASN A 253 -21.44 -14.37 -2.75
N ALA A 254 -21.13 -15.10 -1.68
CA ALA A 254 -22.11 -15.58 -0.71
C ALA A 254 -22.85 -14.40 -0.04
N THR A 255 -22.17 -13.29 0.22
CA THR A 255 -22.81 -12.08 0.76
C THR A 255 -23.79 -11.47 -0.24
N LEU A 256 -23.41 -11.37 -1.52
CA LEU A 256 -24.30 -10.88 -2.58
C LEU A 256 -25.53 -11.78 -2.79
N ASP A 257 -25.35 -13.09 -2.75
CA ASP A 257 -26.45 -14.06 -2.81
C ASP A 257 -27.42 -13.90 -1.64
N ALA A 258 -26.89 -13.75 -0.41
CA ALA A 258 -27.71 -13.50 0.78
C ALA A 258 -28.50 -12.17 0.68
N LEU A 259 -27.92 -11.13 0.08
CA LEU A 259 -28.58 -9.83 -0.15
C LEU A 259 -29.67 -9.93 -1.21
N ALA A 260 -29.44 -10.67 -2.30
CA ALA A 260 -30.43 -10.89 -3.34
C ALA A 260 -31.68 -11.58 -2.76
N GLN A 261 -31.50 -12.53 -1.84
CA GLN A 261 -32.60 -13.17 -1.12
C GLN A 261 -33.37 -12.22 -0.18
N LEU A 262 -32.75 -11.11 0.27
CA LEU A 262 -33.42 -10.04 1.02
C LEU A 262 -34.23 -9.08 0.13
N GLY A 263 -34.28 -9.34 -1.19
CA GLY A 263 -34.98 -8.49 -2.15
C GLY A 263 -34.25 -7.17 -2.45
N LEU A 264 -32.98 -7.07 -2.08
CA LEU A 264 -32.14 -5.94 -2.48
C LEU A 264 -31.72 -6.10 -3.95
N PRO A 265 -31.48 -4.98 -4.67
CA PRO A 265 -31.13 -5.03 -6.09
C PRO A 265 -29.92 -5.93 -6.32
N ALA A 266 -29.90 -6.63 -7.46
CA ALA A 266 -28.78 -7.47 -7.84
C ALA A 266 -27.53 -6.59 -7.98
N PHE A 267 -26.65 -6.72 -7.00
CA PHE A 267 -25.44 -5.92 -6.91
C PHE A 267 -24.34 -6.48 -7.83
N PRO A 268 -23.37 -5.63 -8.22
CA PRO A 268 -22.26 -5.96 -9.09
C PRO A 268 -21.51 -7.26 -8.78
N GLN A 269 -20.88 -7.84 -9.81
CA GLN A 269 -20.03 -9.03 -9.66
C GLN A 269 -18.79 -8.70 -8.81
N VAL A 270 -18.34 -9.66 -7.99
CA VAL A 270 -17.09 -9.51 -7.24
C VAL A 270 -15.92 -9.48 -8.22
N ALA A 271 -15.25 -8.34 -8.32
CA ALA A 271 -14.05 -8.18 -9.15
C ALA A 271 -12.86 -8.84 -8.45
N TRP A 272 -12.69 -8.54 -7.16
CA TRP A 272 -11.68 -9.14 -6.31
C TRP A 272 -12.01 -8.94 -4.83
N ALA A 273 -11.38 -9.76 -3.98
CA ALA A 273 -11.38 -9.60 -2.53
C ALA A 273 -9.99 -10.00 -2.00
N ARG A 274 -9.41 -9.17 -1.12
CA ARG A 274 -8.04 -9.33 -0.61
C ARG A 274 -7.94 -8.92 0.85
N THR A 275 -7.22 -9.71 1.65
CA THR A 275 -6.80 -9.30 2.99
C THR A 275 -5.79 -8.18 2.85
N VAL A 276 -6.12 -7.02 3.42
CA VAL A 276 -5.28 -5.82 3.46
C VAL A 276 -4.38 -5.87 4.69
N GLU A 277 -4.92 -6.31 5.82
CA GLU A 277 -4.19 -6.37 7.08
C GLU A 277 -4.60 -7.60 7.90
N THR A 278 -3.62 -8.19 8.59
CA THR A 278 -3.87 -9.04 9.76
C THR A 278 -3.25 -8.34 10.95
N THR A 279 -4.11 -7.70 11.74
CA THR A 279 -3.70 -6.95 12.94
C THR A 279 -3.14 -7.92 14.00
N SER A 280 -2.35 -7.38 14.94
CA SER A 280 -1.72 -8.16 16.01
C SER A 280 -2.71 -8.83 16.98
N ASP A 281 -3.96 -8.36 17.04
CA ASP A 281 -5.05 -8.97 17.80
C ASP A 281 -5.88 -9.98 16.98
N ARG A 282 -5.35 -10.42 15.83
CA ARG A 282 -5.98 -11.37 14.89
C ARG A 282 -7.29 -10.85 14.29
N ARG A 283 -7.51 -9.53 14.23
CA ARG A 283 -8.53 -8.98 13.32
C ARG A 283 -7.98 -8.90 11.92
N PHE A 284 -8.81 -9.29 10.96
CA PHE A 284 -8.50 -9.25 9.55
C PHE A 284 -9.20 -8.04 8.96
N VAL A 285 -8.48 -7.23 8.20
CA VAL A 285 -9.06 -6.17 7.36
C VAL A 285 -9.06 -6.70 5.94
N VAL A 286 -10.23 -6.67 5.29
CA VAL A 286 -10.38 -7.11 3.91
C VAL A 286 -10.96 -5.96 3.10
N ALA A 287 -10.42 -5.78 1.90
CA ALA A 287 -10.99 -4.92 0.88
C ALA A 287 -11.68 -5.77 -0.18
N VAL A 288 -12.81 -5.27 -0.67
CA VAL A 288 -13.62 -5.87 -1.73
C VAL A 288 -13.89 -4.81 -2.79
N ALA A 289 -13.73 -5.19 -4.05
CA ALA A 289 -14.20 -4.40 -5.17
C ALA A 289 -15.32 -5.14 -5.89
N LEU A 290 -16.39 -4.41 -6.19
CA LEU A 290 -17.51 -4.88 -6.98
C LEU A 290 -17.54 -4.12 -8.31
N SER A 291 -17.69 -4.83 -9.42
CA SER A 291 -17.76 -4.26 -10.77
C SER A 291 -19.21 -4.13 -11.23
N GLY A 292 -19.63 -2.90 -11.51
CA GLY A 292 -20.92 -2.57 -12.14
C GLY A 292 -21.14 -3.28 -13.47
N PRO A 293 -22.35 -3.21 -14.03
CA PRO A 293 -22.64 -3.73 -15.37
C PRO A 293 -21.76 -3.07 -16.45
N ASN A 294 -21.27 -1.86 -16.21
CA ASN A 294 -20.18 -1.25 -16.95
C ASN A 294 -18.85 -1.46 -16.19
N ALA A 295 -17.86 -2.08 -16.83
CA ALA A 295 -16.58 -2.43 -16.20
C ALA A 295 -15.78 -1.23 -15.64
N ALA A 296 -16.12 -0.02 -16.07
CA ALA A 296 -15.54 1.23 -15.57
C ALA A 296 -16.13 1.69 -14.21
N GLU A 297 -17.31 1.21 -13.85
CA GLU A 297 -17.97 1.53 -12.60
C GLU A 297 -17.56 0.51 -11.53
N ARG A 298 -16.95 0.98 -10.44
CA ARG A 298 -16.51 0.12 -9.34
C ARG A 298 -16.93 0.71 -8.00
N ALA A 299 -17.50 -0.15 -7.18
CA ALA A 299 -17.74 0.12 -5.79
C ALA A 299 -16.68 -0.60 -4.95
N TYR A 300 -16.20 0.06 -3.89
CA TYR A 300 -15.16 -0.46 -3.04
C TYR A 300 -15.63 -0.42 -1.60
N GLY A 301 -15.28 -1.45 -0.84
CA GLY A 301 -15.57 -1.50 0.58
C GLY A 301 -14.45 -2.16 1.35
N MET A 302 -14.30 -1.75 2.60
CA MET A 302 -13.28 -2.23 3.50
C MET A 302 -13.86 -2.42 4.89
N ALA A 303 -13.60 -3.58 5.49
CA ALA A 303 -14.05 -3.83 6.85
C ALA A 303 -13.11 -4.76 7.59
N SER A 304 -13.16 -4.67 8.92
CA SER A 304 -12.49 -5.60 9.82
C SER A 304 -13.43 -6.69 10.32
N GLY A 305 -12.89 -7.87 10.63
CA GLY A 305 -13.62 -9.00 11.18
C GLY A 305 -12.71 -9.93 12.00
N LYS A 306 -13.30 -10.82 12.78
CA LYS A 306 -12.56 -11.80 13.61
C LYS A 306 -11.95 -12.93 12.76
N SER A 307 -12.36 -13.02 11.50
CA SER A 307 -11.80 -13.91 10.49
C SER A 307 -11.74 -13.18 9.14
N PRO A 308 -10.90 -13.64 8.19
CA PRO A 308 -10.85 -13.05 6.84
C PRO A 308 -12.21 -13.10 6.13
N ILE A 309 -12.96 -14.19 6.32
CA ILE A 309 -14.27 -14.38 5.69
C ILE A 309 -15.31 -13.45 6.33
N GLU A 310 -15.30 -13.26 7.65
CA GLU A 310 -16.19 -12.28 8.29
C GLU A 310 -15.89 -10.84 7.82
N ALA A 311 -14.61 -10.50 7.73
CA ALA A 311 -14.14 -9.21 7.22
C ALA A 311 -14.57 -8.99 5.77
N ALA A 312 -14.45 -10.01 4.91
CA ALA A 312 -14.88 -9.95 3.52
C ALA A 312 -16.39 -9.72 3.36
N ALA A 313 -17.21 -10.37 4.19
CA ALA A 313 -18.66 -10.18 4.16
C ALA A 313 -19.03 -8.73 4.56
N ARG A 314 -18.43 -8.22 5.63
CA ARG A 314 -18.63 -6.83 6.07
C ARG A 314 -18.15 -5.81 5.03
N ALA A 315 -16.99 -6.06 4.42
CA ALA A 315 -16.42 -5.21 3.38
C ALA A 315 -17.30 -5.18 2.12
N THR A 316 -17.98 -6.29 1.83
CA THR A 316 -18.95 -6.35 0.72
C THR A 316 -20.19 -5.49 1.01
N LEU A 317 -20.70 -5.50 2.25
CA LEU A 317 -21.79 -4.60 2.65
C LEU A 317 -21.37 -3.12 2.62
N ASP A 318 -20.15 -2.83 3.05
CA ASP A 318 -19.57 -1.49 2.99
C ASP A 318 -19.48 -0.98 1.54
N ALA A 319 -19.02 -1.82 0.61
CA ALA A 319 -18.95 -1.49 -0.82
C ALA A 319 -20.33 -1.14 -1.40
N ILE A 320 -21.36 -1.83 -0.93
CA ILE A 320 -22.73 -1.62 -1.37
C ILE A 320 -23.32 -0.34 -0.77
N GLY A 321 -23.10 -0.11 0.53
CA GLY A 321 -23.56 1.10 1.21
C GLY A 321 -22.91 2.39 0.68
N GLN A 322 -21.71 2.27 0.08
CA GLN A 322 -21.00 3.37 -0.57
C GLN A 322 -21.30 3.51 -2.07
N SER A 323 -22.00 2.55 -2.70
CA SER A 323 -22.44 2.69 -4.08
C SER A 323 -23.46 3.84 -4.17
N PRO A 324 -23.33 4.77 -5.13
CA PRO A 324 -24.33 5.81 -5.31
C PRO A 324 -25.68 5.13 -5.53
N SER A 325 -26.64 5.40 -4.66
CA SER A 325 -28.01 4.95 -4.87
C SER A 325 -28.52 5.65 -6.13
N ASP A 326 -28.64 4.93 -7.24
CA ASP A 326 -29.40 5.37 -8.40
C ASP A 326 -30.86 5.55 -7.98
N THR A 327 -31.14 6.73 -7.44
CA THR A 327 -32.49 7.23 -7.19
C THR A 327 -32.76 8.27 -8.25
N SER A 328 -33.05 7.82 -9.47
CA SER A 328 -33.69 8.63 -10.52
C SER A 328 -34.22 7.75 -11.64
N GLY A 329 -35.55 7.59 -11.68
CA GLY A 329 -36.37 7.55 -12.91
C GLY A 329 -36.30 6.31 -13.78
#